data_AF-A0A1J3IPM2-F1
#
_entry.id   AF-A0A1J3IPM2-F1
#
_cell.length_a   1.000
_cell.length_b   1.000
_cell.length_c   1.000
_cell.angle_alpha   90.00
_cell.angle_beta   90.00
_cell.angle_gamma   90.00
#
_symmetry.space_group_name_H-M   'P 1'
#
loop_
_entity.id
_entity.type
_entity.pdbx_description
1 polymer ?
#
loop_
_entity_poly.entity_id
_entity_poly.type
_entity_poly.pdbx_seq_one_letter_code
_entity_poly.pdbx_strand_id
1 'polypeptide(L)' 'MGTKLFFWNVRGLNDPDKHQPFCYWLNSLQPIFGTIIESHIKEPNLNQLMSNLCNGWKFTSNHLSDEDG' A
#
# COMPACT_ATOMS: atom_id res chain seq x y z
N MET A 1 21.93 -13.41 3.39
CA MET A 1 20.96 -12.31 3.21
C MET A 1 19.57 -12.89 3.34
N GLY A 2 18.71 -12.30 4.18
CA GLY A 2 17.33 -12.74 4.36
C GLY A 2 16.38 -11.99 3.42
N THR A 3 15.35 -12.67 2.93
CA THR A 3 14.26 -12.07 2.16
C THR A 3 13.52 -11.06 3.03
N LYS A 4 13.39 -9.82 2.56
CA LYS A 4 12.67 -8.75 3.27
C LYS A 4 11.21 -8.73 2.81
N LEU A 5 10.32 -9.11 3.71
CA LEU A 5 8.87 -9.16 3.48
C LEU A 5 8.17 -8.19 4.43
N PHE A 6 6.96 -7.75 4.07
CA PHE A 6 6.12 -6.96 4.98
C PHE A 6 4.64 -7.33 4.94
N PHE A 7 3.99 -7.14 6.08
CA PHE A 7 2.54 -7.29 6.24
C PHE A 7 2.11 -6.15 7.16
N TRP A 8 1.49 -5.11 6.61
CA TRP A 8 1.24 -3.88 7.35
C TRP A 8 -0.25 -3.52 7.36
N ASN A 9 -0.85 -3.55 8.54
CA ASN A 9 -2.13 -2.87 8.78
C ASN A 9 -1.89 -1.35 8.88
N VAL A 10 -2.33 -0.61 7.86
CA VAL A 10 -2.13 0.84 7.73
C VAL A 10 -3.29 1.66 8.32
N ARG A 11 -4.42 1.01 8.65
CA ARG A 11 -5.65 1.63 9.16
C ARG A 11 -6.08 2.86 8.36
N GLY A 12 -6.17 2.69 7.06
CA GLY A 12 -6.55 3.72 6.10
C GLY A 12 -5.34 4.41 5.48
N LEU A 13 -5.31 4.46 4.15
CA LEU A 13 -4.25 5.07 3.34
C LEU A 13 -4.76 6.26 2.50
N ASN A 14 -6.03 6.65 2.63
CA ASN A 14 -6.56 7.85 1.95
C ASN A 14 -6.01 9.16 2.54
N ASP A 15 -5.52 9.13 3.77
CA ASP A 15 -4.96 10.29 4.46
C ASP A 15 -3.56 10.62 3.89
N PRO A 16 -3.36 11.79 3.25
CA PRO A 16 -2.08 12.19 2.67
C PRO A 16 -0.94 12.23 3.69
N ASP A 17 -1.22 12.49 4.97
CA ASP A 17 -0.19 12.57 6.00
C ASP A 17 0.47 11.20 6.26
N LYS A 18 -0.18 10.11 5.85
CA LYS A 18 0.36 8.74 5.96
C LYS A 18 1.22 8.33 4.77
N HIS A 19 1.17 9.07 3.67
CA HIS A 19 1.86 8.72 2.43
C HIS A 19 3.37 8.87 2.55
N GLN A 20 3.83 10.02 3.04
CA GLN A 20 5.26 10.30 3.16
C GLN A 20 5.97 9.33 4.13
N PRO A 21 5.44 9.04 5.34
CA PRO A 21 6.03 8.02 6.21
C PRO A 21 6.07 6.63 5.57
N PHE A 22 5.00 6.23 4.87
CA PHE A 22 4.94 4.94 4.17
C PHE A 22 6.02 4.86 3.07
N CYS A 23 6.12 5.86 2.20
CA CYS A 23 7.11 5.90 1.14
C CYS A 23 8.55 5.94 1.68
N TYR A 24 8.79 6.71 2.75
CA TYR A 24 10.10 6.75 3.39
C TYR A 24 10.50 5.37 3.93
N TRP A 25 9.59 4.70 4.64
CA TRP A 25 9.79 3.36 5.17
C TRP A 25 10.05 2.34 4.06
N LEU A 26 9.27 2.38 2.97
CA LEU A 26 9.40 1.46 1.84
C LEU A 26 10.76 1.59 1.17
N ASN A 27 11.23 2.83 0.96
CA ASN A 27 12.53 3.12 0.37
C ASN A 27 13.70 2.77 1.30
N SER A 28 13.53 2.93 2.62
CA SER A 28 14.58 2.62 3.60
C SER A 28 14.80 1.12 3.77
N LEU A 29 13.71 0.35 3.90
CA LEU A 29 13.82 -1.09 4.13
C LEU A 29 14.03 -1.88 2.84
N GLN A 30 13.54 -1.38 1.69
CA GLN A 30 13.55 -2.08 0.41
C GLN A 30 13.04 -3.53 0.51
N PRO A 31 11.82 -3.76 1.01
CA PRO A 31 11.22 -5.09 0.93
C PRO A 31 11.02 -5.48 -0.54
N ILE A 32 10.90 -6.79 -0.82
CA ILE A 32 10.71 -7.30 -2.20
C ILE A 32 9.29 -7.82 -2.45
N PHE A 33 8.52 -8.07 -1.38
CA PHE A 33 7.14 -8.54 -1.44
C PHE A 33 6.42 -8.19 -0.13
N GLY A 34 5.11 -7.96 -0.19
CA GLY A 34 4.32 -7.77 1.01
C GLY A 34 2.86 -7.45 0.74
N THR A 35 2.15 -7.08 1.81
CA THR A 35 0.72 -6.76 1.77
C THR A 35 0.37 -5.58 2.65
N ILE A 36 -0.62 -4.81 2.21
CA ILE A 36 -1.25 -3.71 2.93
C ILE A 36 -2.64 -4.18 3.37
N ILE A 37 -2.94 -4.03 4.65
CA ILE A 37 -4.17 -4.50 5.29
C ILE A 37 -4.94 -3.28 5.82
N GLU A 38 -6.27 -3.32 5.78
CA GLU A 38 -7.15 -2.20 6.17
C GLU A 38 -6.74 -0.90 5.45
N SER A 39 -6.51 -0.99 4.14
CA SER A 39 -6.12 0.19 3.35
C SER A 39 -7.24 1.24 3.28
N HIS A 40 -8.51 0.83 3.40
CA HIS A 40 -9.70 1.67 3.25
C HIS A 40 -9.68 2.55 1.98
N ILE A 41 -9.02 2.08 0.92
CA ILE A 41 -8.90 2.83 -0.33
C ILE A 41 -10.10 2.48 -1.20
N LYS A 42 -10.90 3.46 -1.59
CA LYS A 42 -11.98 3.20 -2.56
C LYS A 42 -11.41 2.79 -3.91
N GLU A 43 -12.01 1.80 -4.55
CA GLU A 43 -11.54 1.23 -5.84
C GLU A 43 -11.18 2.30 -6.90
N PRO A 44 -11.97 3.38 -7.10
CA PRO A 44 -11.63 4.41 -8.07
C PRO A 44 -10.28 5.11 -7.82
N ASN A 45 -9.86 5.18 -6.55
CA ASN A 45 -8.62 5.84 -6.13
C ASN A 45 -7.44 4.86 -6.07
N LEU A 46 -7.69 3.55 -6.10
CA LEU A 46 -6.68 2.52 -5.86
C LEU A 46 -5.50 2.61 -6.82
N ASN A 47 -5.77 2.65 -8.12
CA ASN A 47 -4.72 2.68 -9.14
C ASN A 47 -3.85 3.94 -9.02
N GLN A 48 -4.47 5.09 -8.78
CA GLN A 48 -3.76 6.35 -8.62
C GLN A 48 -2.88 6.31 -7.37
N LEU A 49 -3.44 5.89 -6.23
CA LEU A 49 -2.73 5.87 -4.96
C LEU A 49 -1.56 4.87 -4.99
N MET A 50 -1.79 3.66 -5.48
CA MET A 50 -0.75 2.62 -5.54
C MET A 50 0.37 2.98 -6.53
N SER A 51 0.05 3.61 -7.66
CA SER A 51 1.07 4.09 -8.61
C SER A 51 1.96 5.17 -8.00
N ASN A 52 1.40 6.01 -7.12
CA ASN A 52 2.14 7.08 -6.44
C ASN A 52 2.98 6.53 -5.27
N LEU A 53 2.38 5.69 -4.40
CA LEU A 53 3.02 5.22 -3.17
C LEU A 53 3.97 4.05 -3.39
N CYS A 54 3.66 3.19 -4.35
CA CYS A 54 4.40 1.97 -4.65
C CYS A 54 4.90 2.00 -6.11
N ASN A 55 5.50 3.11 -6.54
CA ASN A 55 5.97 3.25 -7.92
C ASN A 55 6.91 2.10 -8.31
N GLY A 56 6.65 1.47 -9.46
CA GLY A 56 7.39 0.31 -9.97
C GLY A 56 6.96 -1.04 -9.40
N TRP A 57 6.09 -1.08 -8.39
CA TRP A 57 5.54 -2.33 -7.88
C TRP A 57 4.39 -2.83 -8.75
N LYS A 58 4.26 -4.16 -8.82
CA LYS A 58 3.04 -4.82 -9.29
C LYS A 58 2.21 -5.18 -8.08
N PHE A 59 0.89 -4.99 -8.16
CA PHE A 59 -0.01 -5.30 -7.06
C PHE A 59 -1.28 -5.99 -7.56
N THR A 60 -1.93 -6.70 -6.65
CA THR A 60 -3.28 -7.25 -6.79
C THR A 60 -4.11 -6.72 -5.63
N SER A 61 -5.42 -6.61 -5.79
CA SER A 61 -6.30 -6.06 -4.76
C SER A 61 -7.62 -6.80 -4.65
N ASN A 62 -8.26 -6.68 -3.49
CA ASN A 62 -9.59 -7.22 -3.20
C ASN A 62 -10.67 -6.13 -3.05
N HIS A 63 -10.38 -4.87 -3.41
CA HIS A 63 -11.30 -3.73 -3.27
C HIS A 63 -12.61 -3.84 -4.05
N LEU A 64 -12.68 -4.68 -5.08
CA LEU A 64 -13.94 -4.97 -5.78
C LEU A 64 -14.95 -5.76 -4.92
N SER A 65 -14.49 -6.40 -3.84
CA SER A 65 -15.32 -7.20 -2.94
C SER A 65 -15.82 -6.41 -1.72
N ASP A 66 -15.48 -5.13 -1.63
CA ASP A 66 -15.81 -4.26 -0.51
C ASP A 66 -16.79 -3.18 -0.98
N GLU A 67 -18.02 -3.19 -0.46
CA GLU A 67 -19.04 -2.19 -0.78
C GLU A 67 -18.66 -0.78 -0.26
N ASP A 68 -17.81 -0.71 0.77
CA ASP A 68 -17.46 0.55 1.46
C ASP A 68 -16.03 1.05 1.14
N GLY A 69 -15.12 0.13 0.78
CA GLY A 69 -13.76 0.42 0.33
C GLY A 69 -12.73 0.68 1.44
#